data_AF-A0A952NWW5-F1
#
_entry.id   AF-A0A952NWW5-F1
#
_cell.length_a   1.000
_cell.length_b   1.000
_cell.length_c   1.000
_cell.angle_alpha   90.00
_cell.angle_beta   90.00
_cell.angle_gamma   90.00
#
_symmetry.space_group_name_H-M   'P 1'
#
loop_
_entity.id
_entity.type
_entity.pdbx_description
1 polymer ?
#
loop_
_entity_poly.entity_id
_entity_poly.type
_entity_poly.pdbx_seq_one_letter_code
_entity_poly.pdbx_strand_id
1 'polypeptide(L)'
;MMRYWISTILVVTATGAFAQAPASVDSLVKEVQGAVDLRDDVLARVLVKQLTTRPRTFKQWWEVRQILYERPQVGFDYLAKWDRLRPVKAPTSKVERQINTSLTRADALQSQSKFNDAFRMYQIVARHLKKEMRRGSRAPRFLYWTVVHNMARTLYGAGRYLESMEVYEWIPPDYYKFRQVLFEKMWAAFRAKRYDRAMGAIASQQSSYFSSYLEPETYLVQLYLFKKLCRMDEHKKALSNVETIMKRLDPKAGNYRLEEWAQSDVETKVLYKLATAEVPADKNKDAKLREQASIMKALESRFASERRRLESQFKTVLAYSRLSVALDKEIIVTDVVPDRGALMASRREFWPVEDAEDWIDELGQHLYIGESQCAKTEAK
;
A
#
# COMPACT_ATOMS: atom_id res chain seq x y z
N MET A 1 -58.34 -55.95 1.39
CA MET A 1 -57.46 -56.75 2.27
C MET A 1 -56.07 -56.14 2.18
N MET A 2 -55.36 -56.04 3.31
CA MET A 2 -54.08 -55.33 3.56
C MET A 2 -54.16 -53.82 3.86
N ARG A 3 -54.33 -53.58 5.16
CA ARG A 3 -53.89 -52.42 5.93
C ARG A 3 -52.36 -52.41 6.02
N TYR A 4 -51.72 -51.23 6.02
CA TYR A 4 -50.61 -50.93 6.92
C TYR A 4 -50.60 -49.43 7.26
N TRP A 5 -50.49 -49.18 8.56
CA TRP A 5 -50.42 -47.88 9.25
C TRP A 5 -49.07 -47.19 9.03
N ILE A 6 -49.00 -45.86 9.17
CA ILE A 6 -47.98 -45.13 9.97
C ILE A 6 -48.48 -43.70 10.26
N SER A 7 -48.69 -43.48 11.56
CA SER A 7 -48.48 -42.31 12.42
C SER A 7 -48.71 -40.87 11.93
N THR A 8 -49.76 -40.28 12.51
CA THR A 8 -49.97 -38.85 12.74
C THR A 8 -48.80 -38.22 13.50
N ILE A 9 -48.08 -37.28 12.89
CA ILE A 9 -47.21 -36.34 13.61
C ILE A 9 -47.94 -35.01 13.73
N LEU A 10 -48.27 -34.66 14.98
CA LEU A 10 -48.69 -33.32 15.38
C LEU A 10 -47.60 -32.31 15.01
N VAL A 11 -47.90 -31.40 14.09
CA VAL A 11 -47.08 -30.21 13.88
C VAL A 11 -47.40 -29.24 15.01
N VAL A 12 -46.55 -29.23 16.03
CA VAL A 12 -46.52 -28.18 17.05
C VAL A 12 -46.05 -26.90 16.37
N THR A 13 -46.96 -25.94 16.20
CA THR A 13 -46.65 -24.58 15.78
C THR A 13 -45.94 -23.86 16.92
N ALA A 14 -44.60 -23.90 16.92
CA ALA A 14 -43.79 -23.00 17.71
C ALA A 14 -43.96 -21.57 17.16
N THR A 15 -44.89 -20.83 17.75
CA THR A 15 -44.93 -19.37 17.70
C THR A 15 -43.78 -18.85 18.55
N GLY A 16 -42.95 -17.95 18.01
CA GLY A 16 -41.99 -17.20 18.81
C GLY A 16 -40.55 -17.16 18.29
N ALA A 17 -40.34 -16.60 17.10
CA ALA A 17 -39.19 -15.74 16.83
C ALA A 17 -39.54 -14.91 15.59
N PHE A 18 -39.93 -13.65 15.79
CA PHE A 18 -39.86 -12.68 14.71
C PHE A 18 -38.38 -12.56 14.32
N ALA A 19 -37.97 -13.33 13.31
CA ALA A 19 -36.72 -13.06 12.62
C ALA A 19 -36.84 -11.63 12.08
N GLN A 20 -36.13 -10.69 12.71
CA GLN A 20 -36.03 -9.33 12.21
C GLN A 20 -35.71 -9.40 10.72
N ALA A 21 -36.54 -8.76 9.89
CA ALA A 21 -36.28 -8.68 8.46
C ALA A 21 -34.84 -8.21 8.25
N PRO A 22 -34.06 -8.83 7.35
CA PRO A 22 -32.67 -8.47 7.15
C PRO A 22 -32.59 -6.96 6.88
N ALA A 23 -31.85 -6.23 7.73
CA ALA A 23 -31.76 -4.76 7.68
C ALA A 23 -31.53 -4.27 6.25
N SER A 24 -32.21 -3.23 5.79
CA SER A 24 -32.00 -2.75 4.41
C SER A 24 -30.54 -2.33 4.19
N VAL A 25 -30.06 -2.35 2.94
CA VAL A 25 -28.67 -1.92 2.64
C VAL A 25 -28.44 -0.47 3.08
N ASP A 26 -29.44 0.39 2.95
CA ASP A 26 -29.37 1.78 3.42
C ASP A 26 -29.27 1.87 4.96
N SER A 27 -29.97 1.00 5.69
CA SER A 27 -29.84 0.89 7.15
C SER A 27 -28.42 0.49 7.52
N LEU A 28 -27.89 -0.55 6.87
CA LEU A 28 -26.54 -1.03 7.15
C LEU A 28 -25.45 -0.01 6.84
N VAL A 29 -25.56 0.75 5.74
CA VAL A 29 -24.59 1.82 5.44
C VAL A 29 -24.64 2.91 6.52
N LYS A 30 -25.83 3.28 7.01
CA LYS A 30 -25.98 4.21 8.14
C LYS A 30 -25.40 3.63 9.44
N GLU A 31 -25.59 2.35 9.70
CA GLU A 31 -25.02 1.67 10.87
C GLU A 31 -23.49 1.62 10.80
N VAL A 32 -22.90 1.41 9.61
CA VAL A 32 -21.45 1.51 9.42
C VAL A 32 -20.97 2.93 9.78
N GLN A 33 -21.64 3.97 9.27
CA GLN A 33 -21.29 5.34 9.60
C GLN A 33 -21.43 5.63 11.11
N GLY A 34 -22.52 5.16 11.73
CA GLY A 34 -22.71 5.31 13.18
C GLY A 34 -21.62 4.63 14.00
N ALA A 35 -21.17 3.44 13.59
CA ALA A 35 -20.05 2.75 14.24
C ALA A 35 -18.74 3.56 14.09
N VAL A 36 -18.48 4.14 12.92
CA VAL A 36 -17.31 4.99 12.66
C VAL A 36 -17.33 6.26 13.51
N ASP A 37 -18.50 6.89 13.65
CA ASP A 37 -18.70 8.10 14.44
C ASP A 37 -18.46 7.82 15.94
N LEU A 38 -18.90 6.64 16.41
CA LEU A 38 -18.64 6.14 17.75
C LEU A 38 -17.21 5.60 17.97
N ARG A 39 -16.36 5.60 16.93
CA ARG A 39 -15.01 5.00 16.93
C ARG A 39 -15.00 3.51 17.27
N ASP A 40 -16.08 2.81 16.96
CA ASP A 40 -16.20 1.36 17.07
C ASP A 40 -15.78 0.70 15.75
N ASP A 41 -14.47 0.76 15.46
CA ASP A 41 -13.92 0.31 14.19
C ASP A 41 -14.14 -1.19 13.96
N VAL A 42 -14.18 -2.00 15.02
CA VAL A 42 -14.43 -3.45 14.93
C VAL A 42 -15.89 -3.71 14.53
N LEU A 43 -16.86 -2.99 15.10
CA LEU A 43 -18.25 -3.08 14.65
C LEU A 43 -18.41 -2.60 13.20
N ALA A 44 -17.77 -1.49 12.84
CA ALA A 44 -17.79 -0.99 11.47
C ALA A 44 -17.30 -2.05 10.48
N ARG A 45 -16.21 -2.78 10.80
CA ARG A 45 -15.70 -3.92 10.01
C ARG A 45 -16.73 -5.05 9.86
N VAL A 46 -17.35 -5.45 10.98
CA VAL A 46 -18.39 -6.49 10.98
C VAL A 46 -19.54 -6.09 10.03
N LEU A 47 -20.00 -4.85 10.10
CA LEU A 47 -21.08 -4.34 9.27
C LEU A 47 -20.68 -4.22 7.79
N VAL A 48 -19.45 -3.76 7.49
CA VAL A 48 -18.91 -3.73 6.13
C VAL A 48 -18.86 -5.15 5.53
N LYS A 49 -18.46 -6.16 6.31
CA LYS A 49 -18.48 -7.57 5.86
C LYS A 49 -19.89 -8.02 5.51
N GLN A 50 -20.89 -7.67 6.31
CA GLN A 50 -22.30 -7.99 6.00
C GLN A 50 -22.78 -7.34 4.70
N LEU A 51 -22.28 -6.14 4.39
CA LEU A 51 -22.58 -5.48 3.11
C LEU A 51 -21.96 -6.23 1.92
N THR A 52 -20.86 -6.97 2.11
CA THR A 52 -20.20 -7.68 1.00
C THR A 52 -21.06 -8.73 0.32
N THR A 53 -22.05 -9.30 1.02
CA THR A 53 -22.96 -10.33 0.51
C THR A 53 -24.26 -9.77 -0.08
N ARG A 54 -24.43 -8.44 -0.10
CA ARG A 54 -25.67 -7.79 -0.50
C ARG A 54 -25.54 -7.01 -1.81
N PRO A 55 -26.58 -6.99 -2.67
CA PRO A 55 -26.61 -6.14 -3.85
C PRO A 55 -26.63 -4.66 -3.44
N ARG A 56 -25.77 -3.85 -4.05
CA ARG A 56 -25.59 -2.42 -3.70
C ARG A 56 -25.74 -1.53 -4.93
N THR A 57 -26.21 -0.31 -4.71
CA THR A 57 -26.17 0.78 -5.70
C THR A 57 -24.78 1.41 -5.76
N PHE A 58 -24.49 2.17 -6.82
CA PHE A 58 -23.23 2.91 -6.93
C PHE A 58 -23.02 3.87 -5.76
N LYS A 59 -24.08 4.58 -5.33
CA LYS A 59 -24.06 5.48 -4.19
C LYS A 59 -23.63 4.77 -2.90
N GLN A 60 -24.27 3.65 -2.56
CA GLN A 60 -23.94 2.86 -1.36
C GLN A 60 -22.52 2.29 -1.43
N TRP A 61 -22.11 1.79 -2.61
CA TRP A 61 -20.76 1.30 -2.83
C TRP A 61 -19.73 2.41 -2.62
N TRP A 62 -20.02 3.61 -3.12
CA TRP A 62 -19.19 4.79 -2.99
C TRP A 62 -19.07 5.26 -1.55
N GLU A 63 -20.18 5.35 -0.80
CA GLU A 63 -20.21 5.77 0.60
C GLU A 63 -19.34 4.87 1.49
N VAL A 64 -19.52 3.55 1.42
CA VAL A 64 -18.68 2.61 2.19
C VAL A 64 -17.23 2.68 1.75
N ARG A 65 -16.98 2.86 0.45
CA ARG A 65 -15.62 3.01 -0.06
C ARG A 65 -14.93 4.23 0.55
N GLN A 66 -15.62 5.36 0.72
CA GLN A 66 -15.07 6.53 1.39
C GLN A 66 -14.67 6.23 2.84
N ILE A 67 -15.55 5.54 3.58
CA ILE A 67 -15.27 5.12 4.96
C ILE A 67 -14.00 4.28 5.02
N LEU A 68 -13.83 3.31 4.10
CA LEU A 68 -12.64 2.48 4.05
C LEU A 68 -11.35 3.27 3.75
N TYR A 69 -11.43 4.40 3.04
CA TYR A 69 -10.28 5.28 2.82
C TYR A 69 -9.99 6.20 4.01
N GLU A 70 -11.03 6.80 4.59
CA GLU A 70 -10.89 7.76 5.69
C GLU A 70 -10.53 7.09 7.02
N ARG A 71 -10.88 5.80 7.18
CA ARG A 71 -10.64 5.03 8.39
C ARG A 71 -9.88 3.75 8.05
N PRO A 72 -8.52 3.80 8.04
CA PRO A 72 -7.68 2.62 7.79
C PRO A 72 -8.03 1.43 8.67
N GLN A 73 -8.46 1.71 9.92
CA GLN A 73 -8.93 0.71 10.89
C GLN A 73 -10.06 -0.15 10.33
N VAL A 74 -10.98 0.45 9.58
CA VAL A 74 -12.20 -0.23 9.12
C VAL A 74 -11.96 -1.13 7.92
N GLY A 75 -10.88 -0.95 7.15
CA GLY A 75 -10.54 -1.97 6.15
C GLY A 75 -9.75 -1.55 4.93
N PHE A 76 -8.53 -1.06 5.11
CA PHE A 76 -7.57 -1.04 3.99
C PHE A 76 -7.38 -2.44 3.36
N ASP A 77 -7.35 -3.48 4.20
CA ASP A 77 -7.31 -4.88 3.76
C ASP A 77 -8.59 -5.30 3.01
N TYR A 78 -9.73 -4.67 3.32
CA TYR A 78 -11.00 -4.90 2.64
C TYR A 78 -11.18 -4.07 1.37
N LEU A 79 -10.46 -2.96 1.21
CA LEU A 79 -10.68 -2.02 0.12
C LEU A 79 -10.54 -2.68 -1.27
N ALA A 80 -9.52 -3.53 -1.45
CA ALA A 80 -9.34 -4.26 -2.71
C ALA A 80 -10.48 -5.25 -2.98
N LYS A 81 -10.96 -5.94 -1.93
CA LYS A 81 -12.12 -6.83 -2.04
C LYS A 81 -13.39 -6.04 -2.34
N TRP A 82 -13.59 -4.90 -1.67
CA TRP A 82 -14.72 -3.99 -1.89
C TRP A 82 -14.75 -3.44 -3.31
N ASP A 83 -13.59 -3.07 -3.86
CA ASP A 83 -13.48 -2.54 -5.22
C ASP A 83 -13.87 -3.58 -6.29
N ARG A 84 -13.64 -4.87 -6.02
CA ARG A 84 -14.09 -5.98 -6.88
C ARG A 84 -15.59 -6.21 -6.82
N LEU A 85 -16.26 -5.85 -5.72
CA LEU A 85 -17.70 -5.98 -5.54
C LEU A 85 -18.43 -4.83 -6.25
N ARG A 86 -18.54 -4.95 -7.58
CA ARG A 86 -19.15 -3.91 -8.41
C ARG A 86 -20.64 -3.71 -8.07
N PRO A 87 -21.15 -2.46 -8.15
CA PRO A 87 -22.58 -2.18 -7.94
C PRO A 87 -23.48 -2.89 -8.95
N VAL A 88 -24.66 -3.31 -8.51
CA VAL A 88 -25.64 -4.03 -9.34
C VAL A 88 -26.40 -3.06 -10.27
N LYS A 89 -26.63 -1.83 -9.82
CA LYS A 89 -27.28 -0.78 -10.62
C LYS A 89 -26.25 0.22 -11.12
N ALA A 90 -26.32 0.51 -12.42
CA ALA A 90 -25.48 1.50 -13.07
C ALA A 90 -25.63 2.88 -12.39
N PRO A 91 -24.57 3.70 -12.36
CA PRO A 91 -24.64 5.03 -11.77
C PRO A 91 -25.74 5.87 -12.43
N THR A 92 -26.49 6.63 -11.64
CA THR A 92 -27.57 7.49 -12.14
C THR A 92 -27.02 8.78 -12.75
N SER A 93 -25.93 9.30 -12.19
CA SER A 93 -25.23 10.47 -12.73
C SER A 93 -24.46 10.14 -14.01
N LYS A 94 -24.54 11.03 -15.01
CA LYS A 94 -23.72 10.94 -16.23
C LYS A 94 -22.22 10.94 -15.90
N VAL A 95 -21.80 11.71 -14.89
CA VAL A 95 -20.38 11.83 -14.48
C VAL A 95 -19.89 10.54 -13.84
N GLU A 96 -20.67 9.96 -12.93
CA GLU A 96 -20.32 8.69 -12.29
C GLU A 96 -20.24 7.54 -13.30
N ARG A 97 -21.15 7.50 -14.28
CA ARG A 97 -21.09 6.55 -15.40
C ARG A 97 -19.78 6.69 -16.18
N GLN A 98 -19.41 7.93 -16.53
CA GLN A 98 -18.16 8.19 -17.24
C GLN A 98 -16.95 7.73 -16.43
N ILE A 99 -16.87 8.07 -15.13
CA ILE A 99 -15.80 7.64 -14.24
C ILE A 99 -15.72 6.11 -14.18
N ASN A 100 -16.84 5.43 -13.92
CA ASN A 100 -16.87 3.98 -13.75
C ASN A 100 -16.51 3.23 -15.05
N THR A 101 -17.05 3.66 -16.19
CA THR A 101 -16.76 3.06 -17.49
C THR A 101 -15.30 3.28 -17.88
N SER A 102 -14.78 4.50 -17.74
CA SER A 102 -13.38 4.79 -18.06
C SER A 102 -12.41 4.07 -17.13
N LEU A 103 -12.71 3.98 -15.83
CA LEU A 103 -11.87 3.27 -14.87
C LEU A 103 -11.84 1.76 -15.15
N THR A 104 -13.00 1.15 -15.38
CA THR A 104 -13.09 -0.28 -15.73
C THR A 104 -12.31 -0.59 -17.01
N ARG A 105 -12.42 0.29 -18.02
CA ARG A 105 -11.66 0.15 -19.26
C ARG A 105 -10.15 0.32 -19.02
N ALA A 106 -9.74 1.26 -18.17
CA ALA A 106 -8.34 1.47 -17.82
C ALA A 106 -7.73 0.21 -17.16
N ASP A 107 -8.41 -0.34 -16.14
CA ASP A 107 -7.99 -1.55 -15.43
C ASP A 107 -7.83 -2.75 -16.38
N ALA A 108 -8.80 -2.92 -17.31
CA ALA A 108 -8.76 -3.98 -18.30
C ALA A 108 -7.60 -3.82 -19.29
N LEU A 109 -7.36 -2.59 -19.78
CA LEU A 109 -6.24 -2.29 -20.69
C LEU A 109 -4.90 -2.50 -20.01
N GLN A 110 -4.75 -2.09 -18.75
CA GLN A 110 -3.54 -2.32 -17.97
C GLN A 110 -3.26 -3.82 -17.78
N SER A 111 -4.30 -4.61 -17.49
CA SER A 111 -4.19 -6.07 -17.35
C SER A 111 -3.82 -6.78 -18.65
N GLN A 112 -4.10 -6.15 -19.80
CA GLN A 112 -3.70 -6.61 -21.14
C GLN A 112 -2.34 -6.05 -21.58
N SER A 113 -1.58 -5.39 -20.69
CA SER A 113 -0.32 -4.69 -20.99
C SER A 113 -0.44 -3.59 -22.06
N LYS A 114 -1.66 -3.09 -22.34
CA LYS A 114 -1.91 -1.96 -23.25
C LYS A 114 -1.73 -0.65 -22.49
N PHE A 115 -0.50 -0.42 -22.04
CA PHE A 115 -0.19 0.60 -21.04
C PHE A 115 -0.48 2.03 -21.48
N ASN A 116 -0.14 2.40 -22.71
CA ASN A 116 -0.42 3.75 -23.22
C ASN A 116 -1.93 4.03 -23.32
N ASP A 117 -2.73 3.02 -23.68
CA ASP A 117 -4.19 3.15 -23.76
C ASP A 117 -4.80 3.23 -22.37
N ALA A 118 -4.31 2.41 -21.43
CA ALA A 118 -4.71 2.44 -20.03
C ALA A 118 -4.43 3.82 -19.40
N PHE A 119 -3.25 4.38 -19.65
CA PHE A 119 -2.87 5.72 -19.21
C PHE A 119 -3.85 6.79 -19.72
N ARG A 120 -4.21 6.77 -21.01
CA ARG A 120 -5.21 7.71 -21.56
C ARG A 120 -6.56 7.59 -20.86
N MET A 121 -6.99 6.37 -20.54
CA MET A 121 -8.24 6.15 -19.80
C MET A 121 -8.15 6.67 -18.36
N TYR A 122 -7.06 6.41 -17.65
CA TYR A 122 -6.84 6.96 -16.31
C TYR A 122 -6.78 8.50 -16.31
N GLN A 123 -6.18 9.12 -17.33
CA GLN A 123 -6.19 10.58 -17.47
C GLN A 123 -7.60 11.16 -17.62
N ILE A 124 -8.51 10.46 -18.31
CA ILE A 124 -9.93 10.85 -18.39
C ILE A 124 -10.54 10.81 -17.00
N VAL A 125 -10.36 9.70 -16.27
CA VAL A 125 -10.88 9.55 -14.90
C VAL A 125 -10.34 10.64 -13.97
N ALA A 126 -9.02 10.88 -13.98
CA ALA A 126 -8.37 11.89 -13.16
C ALA A 126 -8.92 13.31 -13.41
N ARG A 127 -9.19 13.66 -14.68
CA ARG A 127 -9.81 14.95 -15.03
C ARG A 127 -11.20 15.11 -14.46
N HIS A 128 -12.03 14.07 -14.53
CA HIS A 128 -13.37 14.09 -13.94
C HIS A 128 -13.31 14.22 -12.42
N LEU A 129 -12.48 13.41 -11.74
CA LEU A 129 -12.31 13.46 -10.29
C LEU A 129 -11.80 14.82 -9.82
N LYS A 130 -10.81 15.40 -10.51
CA LYS A 130 -10.28 16.74 -10.18
C LYS A 130 -11.35 17.83 -10.31
N LYS A 131 -12.25 17.71 -11.29
CA LYS A 131 -13.39 18.64 -11.46
C LYS A 131 -14.38 18.52 -10.29
N GLU A 132 -14.67 17.31 -9.84
CA GLU A 132 -15.54 17.08 -8.68
C GLU A 132 -14.90 17.59 -7.37
N MET A 133 -13.60 17.43 -7.20
CA MET A 133 -12.87 17.97 -6.04
C MET A 133 -12.95 19.50 -5.99
N ARG A 134 -12.82 20.19 -7.14
CA ARG A 134 -12.96 21.65 -7.23
C ARG A 134 -14.35 22.15 -6.88
N ARG A 135 -15.38 21.31 -6.98
CA ARG A 135 -16.76 21.62 -6.58
C ARG A 135 -17.00 21.45 -5.08
N GLY A 136 -15.96 21.19 -4.30
CA GLY A 136 -16.03 21.07 -2.84
C GLY A 136 -16.26 19.64 -2.33
N SER A 137 -16.38 18.65 -3.21
CA SER A 137 -16.51 17.26 -2.79
C SER A 137 -15.16 16.73 -2.28
N ARG A 138 -15.06 16.37 -0.99
CA ARG A 138 -13.87 15.69 -0.42
C ARG A 138 -13.77 14.22 -0.87
N ALA A 139 -14.91 13.61 -1.19
CA ALA A 139 -15.02 12.20 -1.55
C ALA A 139 -14.14 11.71 -2.74
N PRO A 140 -13.82 12.48 -3.79
CA PRO A 140 -13.01 11.97 -4.89
C PRO A 140 -11.50 11.95 -4.60
N ARG A 141 -11.04 12.56 -3.49
CA ARG A 141 -9.60 12.79 -3.23
C ARG A 141 -8.80 11.50 -3.23
N PHE A 142 -9.27 10.47 -2.52
CA PHE A 142 -8.53 9.22 -2.42
C PHE A 142 -8.54 8.44 -3.74
N LEU A 143 -9.70 8.36 -4.41
CA LEU A 143 -9.76 7.73 -5.73
C LEU A 143 -8.86 8.46 -6.73
N TYR A 144 -8.79 9.79 -6.66
CA TYR A 144 -7.92 10.59 -7.52
C TYR A 144 -6.47 10.16 -7.37
N TRP A 145 -5.95 10.07 -6.15
CA TRP A 145 -4.56 9.64 -5.92
C TRP A 145 -4.31 8.19 -6.29
N THR A 146 -5.27 7.29 -6.08
CA THR A 146 -5.19 5.91 -6.58
C THR A 146 -5.09 5.86 -8.11
N VAL A 147 -5.85 6.71 -8.81
CA VAL A 147 -5.80 6.82 -10.27
C VAL A 147 -4.45 7.40 -10.71
N VAL A 148 -3.94 8.43 -10.05
CA VAL A 148 -2.60 9.00 -10.34
C VAL A 148 -1.48 7.98 -10.11
N HIS A 149 -1.57 7.17 -9.06
CA HIS A 149 -0.66 6.05 -8.83
C HIS A 149 -0.71 5.03 -9.98
N ASN A 150 -1.91 4.64 -10.43
CA ASN A 150 -2.03 3.73 -11.57
C ASN A 150 -1.58 4.37 -12.90
N MET A 151 -1.70 5.69 -13.06
CA MET A 151 -1.09 6.42 -14.17
C MET A 151 0.44 6.25 -14.16
N ALA A 152 1.09 6.44 -13.00
CA ALA A 152 2.54 6.25 -12.90
C ALA A 152 2.96 4.80 -13.21
N ARG A 153 2.21 3.81 -12.71
CA ARG A 153 2.45 2.38 -13.01
C ARG A 153 2.29 2.04 -14.48
N THR A 154 1.28 2.59 -15.15
CA THR A 154 1.08 2.38 -16.59
C THR A 154 2.20 3.04 -17.40
N LEU A 155 2.66 4.24 -17.03
CA LEU A 155 3.85 4.84 -17.64
C LEU A 155 5.10 3.98 -17.46
N TYR A 156 5.30 3.42 -16.26
CA TYR A 156 6.41 2.49 -15.99
C TYR A 156 6.33 1.25 -16.89
N GLY A 157 5.16 0.61 -16.96
CA GLY A 157 4.92 -0.54 -17.84
C GLY A 157 5.11 -0.24 -19.33
N ALA A 158 4.84 0.98 -19.76
CA ALA A 158 5.10 1.46 -21.12
C ALA A 158 6.58 1.78 -21.38
N GLY A 159 7.48 1.62 -20.41
CA GLY A 159 8.90 1.98 -20.52
C GLY A 159 9.18 3.48 -20.41
N ARG A 160 8.17 4.30 -20.09
CA ARG A 160 8.26 5.76 -19.97
C ARG A 160 8.69 6.13 -18.55
N TYR A 161 9.89 5.72 -18.18
CA TYR A 161 10.36 5.75 -16.78
C TYR A 161 10.48 7.17 -16.21
N LEU A 162 10.96 8.13 -17.02
CA LEU A 162 11.09 9.53 -16.58
C LEU A 162 9.73 10.14 -16.25
N GLU A 163 8.76 9.98 -17.15
CA GLU A 163 7.39 10.45 -16.94
C GLU A 163 6.72 9.73 -15.77
N SER A 164 6.96 8.42 -15.63
CA SER A 164 6.47 7.65 -14.49
C SER A 164 6.99 8.21 -13.17
N MET A 165 8.29 8.50 -13.09
CA MET A 165 8.92 9.13 -11.93
C MET A 165 8.28 10.49 -11.63
N GLU A 166 8.07 11.34 -12.64
CA GLU A 166 7.42 12.65 -12.48
C GLU A 166 5.99 12.52 -11.95
N VAL A 167 5.20 11.56 -12.45
CA VAL A 167 3.83 11.33 -11.96
C VAL A 167 3.83 10.85 -10.51
N TYR A 168 4.81 10.04 -10.08
CA TYR A 168 4.95 9.67 -8.67
C TYR A 168 5.22 10.89 -7.77
N GLU A 169 5.91 11.94 -8.27
CA GLU A 169 6.14 13.19 -7.52
C GLU A 169 4.85 13.98 -7.25
N TRP A 170 3.80 13.76 -8.04
CA TRP A 170 2.53 14.45 -7.82
C TRP A 170 1.74 13.89 -6.64
N ILE A 171 2.05 12.67 -6.20
CA ILE A 171 1.29 11.98 -5.15
C ILE A 171 1.76 12.49 -3.78
N PRO A 172 0.85 12.99 -2.93
CA PRO A 172 1.23 13.58 -1.65
C PRO A 172 1.58 12.53 -0.58
N PRO A 173 2.35 12.91 0.46
CA PRO A 173 2.70 12.02 1.58
C PRO A 173 1.51 11.48 2.38
N ASP A 174 0.38 12.20 2.40
CA ASP A 174 -0.87 11.77 3.06
C ASP A 174 -1.60 10.64 2.31
N TYR A 175 -1.11 10.23 1.14
CA TYR A 175 -1.64 9.10 0.41
C TYR A 175 -1.33 7.78 1.13
N TYR A 176 -2.35 6.95 1.36
CA TYR A 176 -2.21 5.74 2.19
C TYR A 176 -1.19 4.69 1.72
N LYS A 177 -0.82 4.69 0.44
CA LYS A 177 0.23 3.83 -0.13
C LYS A 177 1.50 4.63 -0.47
N PHE A 178 1.77 5.73 0.23
CA PHE A 178 2.89 6.60 -0.10
C PHE A 178 4.25 5.89 -0.03
N ARG A 179 4.45 4.99 0.94
CA ARG A 179 5.69 4.18 0.96
C ARG A 179 5.86 3.33 -0.31
N GLN A 180 4.78 2.71 -0.79
CA GLN A 180 4.78 1.98 -2.05
C GLN A 180 5.08 2.91 -3.24
N VAL A 181 4.56 4.13 -3.21
CA VAL A 181 4.87 5.17 -4.21
C VAL A 181 6.37 5.49 -4.19
N LEU A 182 7.00 5.62 -3.02
CA LEU A 182 8.44 5.84 -2.92
C LEU A 182 9.25 4.66 -3.46
N PHE A 183 8.84 3.43 -3.14
CA PHE A 183 9.44 2.21 -3.70
C PHE A 183 9.35 2.15 -5.23
N GLU A 184 8.19 2.47 -5.80
CA GLU A 184 8.00 2.47 -7.25
C GLU A 184 8.68 3.67 -7.93
N LYS A 185 8.73 4.83 -7.26
CA LYS A 185 9.50 6.02 -7.68
C LYS A 185 10.98 5.70 -7.75
N MET A 186 11.53 4.97 -6.76
CA MET A 186 12.92 4.50 -6.79
C MET A 186 13.19 3.71 -8.07
N TRP A 187 12.34 2.74 -8.41
CA TRP A 187 12.51 1.94 -9.63
C TRP A 187 12.37 2.78 -10.90
N ALA A 188 11.35 3.65 -10.98
CA ALA A 188 11.17 4.54 -12.13
C ALA A 188 12.39 5.47 -12.32
N ALA A 189 12.87 6.09 -11.25
CA ALA A 189 14.06 6.94 -11.25
C ALA A 189 15.32 6.17 -11.64
N PHE A 190 15.53 4.98 -11.07
CA PHE A 190 16.65 4.11 -11.38
C PHE A 190 16.69 3.74 -12.86
N ARG A 191 15.55 3.33 -13.43
CA ARG A 191 15.42 2.98 -14.86
C ARG A 191 15.53 4.20 -15.78
N ALA A 192 15.15 5.39 -15.29
CA ALA A 192 15.36 6.66 -15.96
C ALA A 192 16.79 7.21 -15.82
N LYS A 193 17.72 6.48 -15.17
CA LYS A 193 19.09 6.90 -14.85
C LYS A 193 19.18 8.17 -13.98
N ARG A 194 18.11 8.46 -13.22
CA ARG A 194 18.03 9.54 -12.24
C ARG A 194 18.41 9.00 -10.86
N TYR A 195 19.71 8.75 -10.68
CA TYR A 195 20.23 8.13 -9.46
C TYR A 195 20.11 9.04 -8.23
N ASP A 196 20.18 10.35 -8.44
CA ASP A 196 19.86 11.38 -7.46
C ASP A 196 18.45 11.17 -6.84
N ARG A 197 17.46 10.94 -7.71
CA ARG A 197 16.06 10.70 -7.33
C ARG A 197 15.83 9.29 -6.80
N ALA A 198 16.53 8.29 -7.34
CA ALA A 198 16.41 6.91 -6.88
C ALA A 198 16.91 6.76 -5.43
N MET A 199 18.11 7.28 -5.15
CA MET A 199 18.68 7.29 -3.80
C MET A 199 17.88 8.17 -2.85
N GLY A 200 17.36 9.31 -3.31
CA GLY A 200 16.44 10.12 -2.51
C GLY A 200 15.17 9.38 -2.12
N ALA A 201 14.57 8.64 -3.05
CA ALA A 201 13.41 7.79 -2.76
C ALA A 201 13.74 6.61 -1.84
N ILE A 202 14.97 6.08 -1.87
CA ILE A 202 15.45 5.08 -0.90
C ILE A 202 15.53 5.72 0.50
N ALA A 203 16.18 6.88 0.63
CA ALA A 203 16.29 7.60 1.90
C ALA A 203 14.90 7.93 2.48
N SER A 204 13.96 8.40 1.64
CA SER A 204 12.58 8.66 2.07
C SER A 204 11.88 7.42 2.62
N GLN A 205 12.18 6.21 2.11
CA GLN A 205 11.60 4.97 2.62
C GLN A 205 12.21 4.53 3.96
N GLN A 206 13.38 5.05 4.31
CA GLN A 206 14.12 4.78 5.55
C GLN A 206 13.74 5.74 6.68
N SER A 207 12.96 6.79 6.41
CA SER A 207 12.50 7.73 7.44
C SER A 207 11.83 6.99 8.61
N SER A 208 11.96 7.54 9.80
CA SER A 208 11.33 7.09 11.05
C SER A 208 9.81 6.92 10.96
N TYR A 209 9.16 7.55 9.98
CA TYR A 209 7.73 7.40 9.70
C TYR A 209 7.34 6.00 9.16
N PHE A 210 8.30 5.23 8.62
CA PHE A 210 8.08 3.90 8.03
C PHE A 210 8.75 2.78 8.86
N SER A 211 8.65 1.51 8.41
CA SER A 211 9.31 0.41 9.15
C SER A 211 10.81 0.58 9.25
N SER A 212 11.36 -0.08 10.27
CA SER A 212 12.77 -0.30 10.52
C SER A 212 13.54 -1.05 9.41
N TYR A 213 12.88 -1.54 8.35
CA TYR A 213 13.56 -2.22 7.24
C TYR A 213 12.87 -1.96 5.89
N LEU A 214 13.65 -1.81 4.82
CA LEU A 214 13.13 -1.65 3.46
C LEU A 214 12.71 -2.98 2.84
N GLU A 215 11.95 -2.92 1.73
CA GLU A 215 11.80 -4.09 0.85
C GLU A 215 13.19 -4.56 0.36
N PRO A 216 13.49 -5.87 0.33
CA PRO A 216 14.81 -6.39 -0.01
C PRO A 216 15.38 -5.84 -1.32
N GLU A 217 14.53 -5.68 -2.33
CA GLU A 217 14.89 -5.11 -3.63
C GLU A 217 15.42 -3.67 -3.53
N THR A 218 14.98 -2.90 -2.53
CA THR A 218 15.47 -1.54 -2.26
C THR A 218 16.94 -1.56 -1.88
N TYR A 219 17.35 -2.50 -1.03
CA TYR A 219 18.76 -2.68 -0.65
C TYR A 219 19.60 -3.13 -1.83
N LEU A 220 19.07 -3.99 -2.71
CA LEU A 220 19.77 -4.40 -3.92
C LEU A 220 20.09 -3.20 -4.81
N VAL A 221 19.11 -2.32 -5.04
CA VAL A 221 19.29 -1.09 -5.82
C VAL A 221 20.26 -0.14 -5.12
N GLN A 222 20.12 0.05 -3.79
CA GLN A 222 21.00 0.90 -2.99
C GLN A 222 22.47 0.45 -3.07
N LEU A 223 22.73 -0.84 -2.84
CA LEU A 223 24.07 -1.43 -2.93
C LEU A 223 24.64 -1.29 -4.33
N TYR A 224 23.84 -1.59 -5.36
CA TYR A 224 24.25 -1.41 -6.75
C TYR A 224 24.63 0.04 -7.06
N LEU A 225 23.84 1.01 -6.59
CA LEU A 225 24.10 2.44 -6.82
C LEU A 225 25.35 2.91 -6.09
N PHE A 226 25.57 2.50 -4.84
CA PHE A 226 26.82 2.81 -4.13
C PHE A 226 28.04 2.23 -4.84
N LYS A 227 27.96 0.97 -5.29
CA LYS A 227 29.04 0.37 -6.09
C LYS A 227 29.28 1.17 -7.38
N LYS A 228 28.21 1.50 -8.11
CA LYS A 228 28.29 2.26 -9.38
C LYS A 228 28.90 3.65 -9.21
N LEU A 229 28.71 4.27 -8.04
CA LEU A 229 29.30 5.58 -7.70
C LEU A 229 30.68 5.45 -7.03
N CYS A 230 31.25 4.24 -6.97
CA CYS A 230 32.51 3.91 -6.29
C CYS A 230 32.55 4.32 -4.81
N ARG A 231 31.37 4.37 -4.18
CA ARG A 231 31.17 4.71 -2.76
C ARG A 231 31.20 3.47 -1.88
N MET A 232 32.40 2.90 -1.74
CA MET A 232 32.58 1.59 -1.12
C MET A 232 32.35 1.58 0.38
N ASP A 233 32.53 2.70 1.07
CA ASP A 233 32.26 2.80 2.50
C ASP A 233 30.75 2.76 2.78
N GLU A 234 29.96 3.49 2.01
CA GLU A 234 28.49 3.44 2.08
C GLU A 234 27.95 2.08 1.64
N HIS A 235 28.56 1.47 0.61
CA HIS A 235 28.25 0.10 0.23
C HIS A 235 28.45 -0.88 1.40
N LYS A 236 29.59 -0.83 2.09
CA LYS A 236 29.88 -1.70 3.25
C LYS A 236 28.88 -1.47 4.39
N LYS A 237 28.54 -0.21 4.68
CA LYS A 237 27.52 0.13 5.70
C LYS A 237 26.15 -0.45 5.33
N ALA A 238 25.69 -0.24 4.10
CA ALA A 238 24.42 -0.80 3.63
C ALA A 238 24.41 -2.34 3.68
N LEU A 239 25.53 -2.99 3.35
CA LEU A 239 25.67 -4.44 3.42
C LEU A 239 25.58 -4.94 4.88
N SER A 240 26.25 -4.27 5.81
CA SER A 240 26.20 -4.58 7.24
C SER A 240 24.78 -4.44 7.82
N ASN A 241 24.01 -3.46 7.33
CA ASN A 241 22.60 -3.31 7.69
C ASN A 241 21.77 -4.51 7.24
N VAL A 242 21.97 -5.00 6.00
CA VAL A 242 21.29 -6.21 5.51
C VAL A 242 21.67 -7.44 6.34
N GLU A 243 22.95 -7.60 6.70
CA GLU A 243 23.40 -8.71 7.55
C GLU A 243 22.78 -8.67 8.96
N THR A 244 22.61 -7.47 9.52
CA THR A 244 21.94 -7.27 10.82
C THR A 244 20.47 -7.64 10.75
N ILE A 245 19.77 -7.24 9.69
CA ILE A 245 18.37 -7.63 9.46
C ILE A 245 18.24 -9.15 9.33
N MET A 246 19.13 -9.79 8.57
CA MET A 246 19.14 -11.24 8.41
C MET A 246 19.29 -11.99 9.75
N LYS A 247 20.16 -11.51 10.64
CA LYS A 247 20.31 -12.09 11.98
C LYS A 247 19.03 -11.95 12.81
N ARG A 248 18.30 -10.84 12.67
CA ARG A 248 17.03 -10.62 13.38
C ARG A 248 15.91 -11.51 12.86
N LEU A 249 15.86 -11.77 11.55
CA LEU A 249 14.86 -12.63 10.93
C LEU A 249 15.03 -14.12 11.28
N ASP A 250 16.19 -14.52 11.84
CA ASP A 250 16.45 -15.91 12.24
C ASP A 250 15.40 -16.38 13.27
N PRO A 251 14.60 -17.42 12.94
CA PRO A 251 13.63 -18.00 13.86
C PRO A 251 14.22 -18.40 15.21
N LYS A 252 15.49 -18.82 15.24
CA LYS A 252 16.19 -19.27 16.45
C LYS A 252 16.58 -18.12 17.36
N ALA A 253 16.77 -16.92 16.81
CA ALA A 253 17.11 -15.75 17.60
C ALA A 253 15.92 -15.26 18.45
N GLY A 254 14.69 -15.61 18.09
CA GLY A 254 13.47 -15.22 18.84
C GLY A 254 13.16 -13.72 18.80
N ASN A 255 13.96 -12.93 18.07
CA ASN A 255 13.95 -11.47 18.10
C ASN A 255 13.00 -10.82 17.10
N TYR A 256 12.34 -11.59 16.21
CA TYR A 256 11.39 -11.05 15.23
C TYR A 256 10.02 -11.66 15.48
N ARG A 257 9.16 -10.88 16.16
CA ARG A 257 7.82 -11.29 16.62
C ARG A 257 6.73 -10.65 15.77
N LEU A 258 5.52 -11.22 15.83
CA LEU A 258 4.33 -10.73 15.10
C LEU A 258 4.06 -9.25 15.39
N GLU A 259 4.12 -8.85 16.66
CA GLU A 259 3.88 -7.48 17.10
C GLU A 259 4.85 -6.49 16.45
N GLU A 260 6.13 -6.81 16.45
CA GLU A 260 7.18 -5.98 15.86
C GLU A 260 7.03 -5.90 14.33
N TRP A 261 6.77 -7.03 13.67
CA TRP A 261 6.47 -7.04 12.24
C TRP A 261 5.22 -6.22 11.93
N ALA A 262 4.19 -6.27 12.77
CA ALA A 262 2.99 -5.47 12.56
C ALA A 262 3.27 -3.96 12.69
N GLN A 263 4.33 -3.53 13.37
CA GLN A 263 4.74 -2.12 13.35
C GLN A 263 5.37 -1.69 12.02
N SER A 264 5.60 -2.63 11.07
CA SER A 264 6.35 -2.32 9.86
C SER A 264 5.55 -1.52 8.81
N ASP A 265 4.22 -1.60 8.83
CA ASP A 265 3.41 -0.79 7.95
C ASP A 265 2.13 -0.33 8.65
N VAL A 266 1.60 0.80 8.20
CA VAL A 266 0.43 1.44 8.84
C VAL A 266 -0.77 0.49 8.84
N GLU A 267 -0.95 -0.30 7.78
CA GLU A 267 -2.07 -1.23 7.66
C GLU A 267 -1.95 -2.36 8.67
N THR A 268 -0.81 -3.06 8.73
CA THR A 268 -0.60 -4.15 9.71
C THR A 268 -0.61 -3.64 11.15
N LYS A 269 -0.06 -2.45 11.41
CA LYS A 269 -0.06 -1.83 12.75
C LYS A 269 -1.46 -1.59 13.25
N VAL A 270 -2.29 -1.00 12.39
CA VAL A 270 -3.67 -0.69 12.68
C VAL A 270 -4.49 -1.96 12.89
N LEU A 271 -4.32 -2.97 12.03
CA LEU A 271 -5.02 -4.26 12.16
C LEU A 271 -4.62 -4.99 13.44
N TYR A 272 -3.33 -4.99 13.79
CA TYR A 272 -2.85 -5.61 15.01
C TYR A 272 -3.47 -4.93 16.24
N LYS A 273 -3.45 -3.60 16.29
CA LYS A 273 -4.09 -2.83 17.37
C LYS A 273 -5.58 -3.15 17.51
N LEU A 274 -6.30 -3.32 16.40
CA LEU A 274 -7.71 -3.71 16.43
C LEU A 274 -7.91 -5.13 16.93
N ALA A 275 -7.07 -6.07 16.51
CA ALA A 275 -7.16 -7.47 16.90
C ALA A 275 -6.88 -7.69 18.40
N THR A 276 -6.09 -6.80 19.03
CA THR A 276 -5.73 -6.86 20.45
C THR A 276 -6.52 -5.89 21.34
N ALA A 277 -7.42 -5.10 20.78
CA ALA A 277 -8.21 -4.14 21.56
C ALA A 277 -9.23 -4.84 22.46
N GLU A 278 -9.53 -4.24 23.62
CA GLU A 278 -10.62 -4.73 24.47
C GLU A 278 -11.98 -4.57 23.78
N VAL A 279 -12.83 -5.59 23.90
CA VAL A 279 -14.19 -5.59 23.33
C VAL A 279 -15.21 -5.26 24.42
N PRO A 280 -15.95 -4.14 24.29
CA PRO A 280 -17.03 -3.81 25.22
C PRO A 280 -18.08 -4.92 25.31
N ALA A 281 -18.66 -5.08 26.51
CA ALA A 281 -19.75 -6.00 26.75
C ALA A 281 -21.08 -5.44 26.21
N ASP A 282 -21.26 -5.51 24.89
CA ASP A 282 -22.48 -5.10 24.20
C ASP A 282 -23.09 -6.26 23.37
N LYS A 283 -24.26 -6.01 22.77
CA LYS A 283 -25.00 -6.98 21.94
C LYS A 283 -24.20 -7.53 20.74
N ASN A 284 -23.13 -6.85 20.32
CA ASN A 284 -22.28 -7.22 19.19
C ASN A 284 -20.97 -7.88 19.63
N LYS A 285 -20.74 -8.09 20.93
CA LYS A 285 -19.51 -8.67 21.50
C LYS A 285 -19.02 -9.90 20.75
N ASP A 286 -19.88 -10.89 20.53
CA ASP A 286 -19.50 -12.13 19.86
C ASP A 286 -19.08 -11.92 18.40
N ALA A 287 -19.75 -11.01 17.70
CA ALA A 287 -19.40 -10.67 16.33
C ALA A 287 -18.05 -9.94 16.25
N LYS A 288 -17.79 -9.04 17.20
CA LYS A 288 -16.51 -8.32 17.34
C LYS A 288 -15.36 -9.27 17.66
N LEU A 289 -15.55 -10.19 18.61
CA LEU A 289 -14.53 -11.19 18.96
C LEU A 289 -14.20 -12.12 17.79
N ARG A 290 -15.22 -12.56 17.03
CA ARG A 290 -14.99 -13.33 15.79
C ARG A 290 -14.22 -12.53 14.75
N GLU A 291 -14.51 -11.24 14.63
CA GLU A 291 -13.78 -10.35 13.72
C GLU A 291 -12.31 -10.21 14.12
N GLN A 292 -12.03 -9.92 15.39
CA GLN A 292 -10.65 -9.83 15.90
C GLN A 292 -9.88 -11.14 15.72
N ALA A 293 -10.49 -12.29 16.01
CA ALA A 293 -9.87 -13.59 15.78
C ALA A 293 -9.56 -13.82 14.29
N SER A 294 -10.47 -13.40 13.39
CA SER A 294 -10.23 -13.47 11.95
C SER A 294 -9.08 -12.56 11.50
N ILE A 295 -8.95 -11.37 12.07
CA ILE A 295 -7.84 -10.44 11.78
C ILE A 295 -6.53 -11.05 12.26
N MET A 296 -6.48 -11.52 13.51
CA MET A 296 -5.27 -12.11 14.09
C MET A 296 -4.77 -13.30 13.27
N LYS A 297 -5.67 -14.22 12.90
CA LYS A 297 -5.33 -15.36 12.04
C LYS A 297 -4.76 -14.94 10.69
N ALA A 298 -5.29 -13.87 10.09
CA ALA A 298 -4.79 -13.33 8.83
C ALA A 298 -3.38 -12.71 9.01
N LEU A 299 -3.15 -11.99 10.09
CA LEU A 299 -1.85 -11.40 10.43
C LEU A 299 -0.79 -12.49 10.68
N GLU A 300 -1.11 -13.52 11.47
CA GLU A 300 -0.19 -14.64 11.72
C GLU A 300 0.20 -15.37 10.43
N SER A 301 -0.78 -15.65 9.57
CA SER A 301 -0.54 -16.27 8.26
C SER A 301 0.35 -15.40 7.37
N ARG A 302 0.06 -14.09 7.29
CA ARG A 302 0.85 -13.14 6.51
C ARG A 302 2.27 -13.02 7.08
N PHE A 303 2.44 -12.90 8.39
CA PHE A 303 3.74 -12.86 9.06
C PHE A 303 4.60 -14.09 8.75
N ALA A 304 4.02 -15.30 8.85
CA ALA A 304 4.74 -16.53 8.54
C ALA A 304 5.18 -16.60 7.06
N SER A 305 4.35 -16.10 6.15
CA SER A 305 4.66 -16.00 4.72
C SER A 305 5.76 -14.96 4.48
N GLU A 306 5.58 -13.75 5.00
CA GLU A 306 6.50 -12.61 4.81
C GLU A 306 7.88 -12.88 5.39
N ARG A 307 7.98 -13.49 6.59
CA ARG A 307 9.28 -13.84 7.16
C ARG A 307 10.09 -14.75 6.23
N ARG A 308 9.45 -15.79 5.67
CA ARG A 308 10.10 -16.70 4.71
C ARG A 308 10.50 -15.99 3.42
N ARG A 309 9.64 -15.10 2.91
CA ARG A 309 9.94 -14.27 1.74
C ARG A 309 11.16 -13.39 2.00
N LEU A 310 11.14 -12.61 3.08
CA LEU A 310 12.21 -11.69 3.47
C LEU A 310 13.53 -12.44 3.66
N GLU A 311 13.54 -13.56 4.39
CA GLU A 311 14.75 -14.37 4.59
C GLU A 311 15.34 -14.84 3.25
N SER A 312 14.50 -15.36 2.35
CA SER A 312 14.92 -15.80 1.03
C SER A 312 15.50 -14.64 0.20
N GLN A 313 14.77 -13.53 0.12
CA GLN A 313 15.16 -12.39 -0.70
C GLN A 313 16.40 -11.67 -0.16
N PHE A 314 16.54 -11.52 1.16
CA PHE A 314 17.75 -10.94 1.74
C PHE A 314 18.98 -11.84 1.54
N LYS A 315 18.84 -13.17 1.55
CA LYS A 315 19.94 -14.07 1.12
C LYS A 315 20.35 -13.77 -0.33
N THR A 316 19.38 -13.55 -1.22
CA THR A 316 19.63 -13.15 -2.60
C THR A 316 20.36 -11.81 -2.69
N VAL A 317 19.93 -10.79 -1.93
CA VAL A 317 20.61 -9.48 -1.85
C VAL A 317 22.07 -9.65 -1.41
N LEU A 318 22.32 -10.41 -0.34
CA LEU A 318 23.68 -10.67 0.16
C LEU A 318 24.54 -11.38 -0.88
N ALA A 319 24.00 -12.40 -1.56
CA ALA A 319 24.72 -13.14 -2.59
C ALA A 319 25.11 -12.23 -3.76
N TYR A 320 24.16 -11.47 -4.31
CA TYR A 320 24.45 -10.55 -5.42
C TYR A 320 25.38 -9.42 -5.03
N SER A 321 25.25 -8.86 -3.81
CA SER A 321 26.15 -7.82 -3.34
C SER A 321 27.59 -8.32 -3.23
N ARG A 322 27.80 -9.51 -2.65
CA ARG A 322 29.13 -10.14 -2.54
C ARG A 322 29.74 -10.46 -3.90
N LEU A 323 28.93 -11.02 -4.82
CA LEU A 323 29.36 -11.26 -6.20
C LEU A 323 29.70 -9.95 -6.92
N SER A 324 28.92 -8.89 -6.68
CA SER A 324 29.19 -7.60 -7.29
C SER A 324 30.55 -7.08 -6.87
N VAL A 325 30.93 -7.16 -5.58
CA VAL A 325 32.25 -6.72 -5.11
C VAL A 325 33.39 -7.57 -5.69
N ALA A 326 33.18 -8.88 -5.84
CA ALA A 326 34.19 -9.79 -6.39
C ALA A 326 34.47 -9.59 -7.90
N LEU A 327 33.54 -8.96 -8.62
CA LEU A 327 33.71 -8.61 -10.03
C LEU A 327 34.32 -7.21 -10.14
N ASP A 328 35.64 -7.17 -10.30
CA ASP A 328 36.50 -5.96 -10.54
C ASP A 328 36.22 -5.25 -11.87
N LYS A 329 35.03 -5.44 -12.46
CA LYS A 329 34.63 -4.73 -13.67
C LYS A 329 34.13 -3.34 -13.30
N GLU A 330 34.81 -2.33 -13.85
CA GLU A 330 34.35 -0.95 -13.91
C GLU A 330 32.93 -0.89 -14.49
N ILE A 331 31.99 -0.38 -13.70
CA ILE A 331 30.64 -0.11 -14.17
C ILE A 331 30.65 1.33 -14.69
N ILE A 332 30.59 1.48 -16.01
CA ILE A 332 30.67 2.75 -16.73
C ILE A 332 29.73 3.82 -16.11
N VAL A 333 30.31 4.98 -15.84
CA VAL A 333 29.68 6.21 -15.32
C VAL A 333 28.62 6.72 -16.30
N THR A 334 27.52 7.26 -15.78
CA THR A 334 26.57 8.03 -16.61
C THR A 334 26.25 9.36 -15.92
N ASP A 335 26.45 10.45 -16.65
CA ASP A 335 26.52 11.85 -16.19
C ASP A 335 25.17 12.50 -15.85
N VAL A 336 24.42 11.98 -14.89
CA VAL A 336 23.19 12.66 -14.43
C VAL A 336 23.08 12.65 -12.91
N VAL A 337 24.15 13.03 -12.23
CA VAL A 337 24.03 13.59 -10.89
C VAL A 337 24.26 15.09 -11.06
N PRO A 338 23.25 15.96 -10.83
CA PRO A 338 23.46 17.39 -10.91
C PRO A 338 24.60 17.82 -9.97
N ASP A 339 25.41 18.78 -10.41
CA ASP A 339 26.49 19.31 -9.57
C ASP A 339 25.97 19.74 -8.19
N ARG A 340 26.78 19.51 -7.15
CA ARG A 340 26.42 19.83 -5.77
C ARG A 340 26.02 21.30 -5.63
N GLY A 341 26.72 22.23 -6.29
CA GLY A 341 26.38 23.65 -6.28
C GLY A 341 25.01 23.94 -6.88
N ALA A 342 24.65 23.25 -7.96
CA ALA A 342 23.32 23.37 -8.59
C ALA A 342 22.19 22.82 -7.70
N LEU A 343 22.43 21.73 -6.96
CA LEU A 343 21.47 21.19 -6.00
C LEU A 343 21.31 22.12 -4.79
N MET A 344 22.42 22.65 -4.25
CA MET A 344 22.44 23.62 -3.16
C MET A 344 21.70 24.92 -3.52
N ALA A 345 21.89 25.42 -4.74
CA ALA A 345 21.16 26.59 -5.23
C ALA A 345 19.64 26.37 -5.32
N SER A 346 19.19 25.12 -5.43
CA SER A 346 17.76 24.78 -5.50
C SER A 346 17.04 24.78 -4.14
N ARG A 347 17.74 25.06 -3.03
CA ARG A 347 17.22 25.03 -1.64
C ARG A 347 16.55 23.72 -1.24
N ARG A 348 16.93 22.62 -1.88
CA ARG A 348 16.47 21.24 -1.59
C ARG A 348 17.56 20.48 -0.84
N GLU A 349 18.01 21.08 0.27
CA GLU A 349 18.96 20.46 1.19
C GLU A 349 18.33 19.19 1.79
N PHE A 350 19.17 18.21 2.13
CA PHE A 350 18.78 17.14 3.04
C PHE A 350 19.95 16.74 3.95
N TRP A 351 19.63 16.62 5.24
CA TRP A 351 20.50 16.18 6.34
C TRP A 351 20.56 14.65 6.40
N PRO A 352 21.63 14.00 6.84
CA PRO A 352 21.63 12.54 6.96
C PRO A 352 20.44 12.04 7.81
N VAL A 353 19.67 11.05 7.31
CA VAL A 353 18.49 10.40 7.95
C VAL A 353 18.79 9.79 9.33
N GLU A 354 20.01 9.95 9.85
CA GLU A 354 20.42 9.51 11.18
C GLU A 354 19.99 10.50 12.27
N ASP A 355 19.68 11.75 11.91
CA ASP A 355 19.11 12.75 12.82
C ASP A 355 17.58 12.56 12.87
N ALA A 356 17.06 12.20 14.04
CA ALA A 356 15.70 11.69 14.25
C ALA A 356 14.54 12.68 14.00
N GLU A 357 14.77 13.79 13.29
CA GLU A 357 13.76 14.79 12.95
C GLU A 357 13.37 14.68 11.46
N ASP A 358 12.45 13.77 11.13
CA ASP A 358 11.84 13.69 9.80
C ASP A 358 10.51 14.45 9.76
N TRP A 359 10.39 15.46 8.90
CA TRP A 359 9.11 16.14 8.66
C TRP A 359 8.31 15.44 7.55
N ILE A 360 6.99 15.28 7.74
CA ILE A 360 6.13 14.54 6.80
C ILE A 360 6.10 15.15 5.39
N ASP A 361 6.29 16.46 5.29
CA ASP A 361 6.32 17.23 4.04
C ASP A 361 7.67 17.13 3.29
N GLU A 362 8.72 16.62 3.94
CA GLU A 362 10.01 16.32 3.32
C GLU A 362 10.03 14.94 2.64
N LEU A 363 9.14 14.03 3.06
CA LEU A 363 9.07 12.68 2.52
C LEU A 363 8.80 12.70 1.01
N GLY A 364 9.67 12.02 0.26
CA GLY A 364 9.62 11.97 -1.21
C GLY A 364 10.28 13.14 -1.94
N GLN A 365 10.71 14.19 -1.23
CA GLN A 365 11.45 15.33 -1.80
C GLN A 365 12.96 15.19 -1.73
N HIS A 366 13.45 14.23 -0.95
CA HIS A 366 14.84 13.88 -0.79
C HIS A 366 15.58 13.75 -2.13
N LEU A 367 16.78 14.33 -2.16
CA LEU A 367 17.73 14.23 -3.26
C LEU A 367 19.05 13.75 -2.72
N TYR A 368 19.65 12.82 -3.46
CA TYR A 368 21.02 12.43 -3.18
C TYR A 368 21.98 13.41 -3.87
N ILE A 369 22.79 14.09 -3.04
CA ILE A 369 23.75 15.13 -3.44
C ILE A 369 25.21 14.62 -3.48
N GLY A 370 25.43 13.33 -3.25
CA GLY A 370 26.77 12.75 -3.23
C GLY A 370 27.36 12.64 -4.63
N GLU A 371 28.64 12.98 -4.77
CA GLU A 371 29.37 12.84 -6.03
C GLU A 371 29.77 11.38 -6.31
N SER A 372 30.06 11.08 -7.59
CA SER A 372 30.75 9.85 -7.96
C SER A 372 32.20 9.92 -7.50
N GLN A 373 32.70 8.88 -6.83
CA GLN A 373 34.08 8.79 -6.37
C GLN A 373 35.00 8.06 -7.35
N CYS A 374 34.48 7.60 -8.49
CA CYS A 374 35.21 6.70 -9.38
C CYS A 374 36.53 7.28 -9.92
N ALA A 375 36.59 8.59 -10.21
CA ALA A 375 37.81 9.25 -10.67
C ALA A 375 38.85 9.48 -9.55
N LYS A 376 38.46 9.43 -8.28
CA LYS A 376 39.38 9.60 -7.14
C LYS A 376 40.15 8.31 -6.80
N THR A 377 39.76 7.19 -7.40
CA THR A 377 40.38 5.87 -7.19
C THR A 377 41.59 5.62 -8.09
N GLU A 378 41.82 6.42 -9.13
CA GLU A 378 42.98 6.29 -10.04
C GLU A 378 44.26 7.00 -9.54
N ALA A 379 44.19 7.72 -8.41
CA ALA A 379 45.28 8.55 -7.91
C ALA A 379 45.92 8.05 -6.59
N LYS A 380 45.93 6.73 -6.35
CA LYS A 380 46.68 6.12 -5.24
C LYS A 380 47.54 4.94 -5.68
#